data_AF-A0A259SV36-F1
#
_entry.id   AF-A0A259SV36-F1
#
_cell.length_a   1.000
_cell.length_b   1.000
_cell.length_c   1.000
_cell.angle_alpha   90.00
_cell.angle_beta   90.00
_cell.angle_gamma   90.00
#
_symmetry.space_group_name_H-M   'P 1'
#
loop_
_entity.id
_entity.type
_entity.pdbx_description
1 polymer ?
#
loop_
_entity_poly.entity_id
_entity_poly.type
_entity_poly.pdbx_seq_one_letter_code
_entity_poly.pdbx_strand_id
1 'polypeptide(L)'
;DQLITHGTELNWHPEFMRVRYENWVGGLTGDWLVSRQRFFGVPIPLWYALDENGERDYDRVLTPDHASLPIDPTSDVPAGYTAEQRGVPGGFDAEADILDTWATSSLTPQLAGGWERDAELWDLVAPMDLRPQGQDIIRTWLFSTMLRSTLEDGRAPWRNAAISGFIVDPDRKKMSKSKGNVVTPADILDTHGSDAVRYWSASSRLGADAAFDPQNPTQVKIGRRLAIKILNAAKFVLSFPVPEDAEITHALDASMLATLDGVVRDATAAFENYDQARALEITEAFFWTFCDDYLERVKERAYDRTDVGQASAALALRLALSTLLRLLAPVVSFATEEAWSWFEDGSVHTAAWPEPRGGEGDPAILATSSKALIGIRRAKTEAKASQKTPVSSATIAAPAADIAALEAAVDDLRAVGRIAELTFVEAEELAVTAIELAPAVEA
;
A
#
# COMPACT_ATOMS: atom_id res chain seq x y z
N ASP A 1 26.83 -4.05 -22.24
CA ASP A 1 25.79 -4.85 -22.91
C ASP A 1 24.92 -5.64 -21.94
N GLN A 2 25.43 -6.63 -21.20
CA GLN A 2 24.63 -7.43 -20.25
C GLN A 2 23.78 -6.60 -19.27
N LEU A 3 24.36 -5.55 -18.68
CA LEU A 3 23.63 -4.65 -17.77
C LEU A 3 22.47 -3.91 -18.45
N ILE A 4 22.62 -3.54 -19.72
CA ILE A 4 21.54 -2.91 -20.48
C ILE A 4 20.42 -3.94 -20.71
N THR A 5 20.78 -5.16 -21.12
CA THR A 5 19.81 -6.26 -21.30
C THR A 5 19.01 -6.51 -20.03
N HIS A 6 19.67 -6.72 -18.89
CA HIS A 6 18.97 -6.92 -17.62
C HIS A 6 18.14 -5.70 -17.21
N GLY A 7 18.62 -4.47 -17.45
CA GLY A 7 17.85 -3.25 -17.24
C GLY A 7 16.56 -3.18 -18.07
N THR A 8 16.58 -3.70 -19.30
CA THR A 8 15.40 -3.77 -20.18
C THR A 8 14.43 -4.88 -19.78
N GLU A 9 14.92 -6.01 -19.28
CA GLU A 9 14.11 -7.15 -18.83
C GLU A 9 13.40 -6.90 -17.49
N LEU A 10 13.90 -5.95 -16.67
CA LEU A 10 13.25 -5.53 -15.44
C LEU A 10 11.89 -4.88 -15.71
N ASN A 11 10.90 -5.22 -14.88
CA ASN A 11 9.63 -4.50 -14.83
C ASN A 11 9.78 -3.25 -13.95
N TRP A 12 9.72 -2.07 -14.57
CA TRP A 12 9.87 -0.78 -13.87
C TRP A 12 8.52 -0.18 -13.50
N HIS A 13 8.36 0.16 -12.22
CA HIS A 13 7.16 0.76 -11.68
C HIS A 13 7.51 2.14 -11.08
N PRO A 14 7.28 3.26 -11.80
CA PRO A 14 6.72 3.37 -13.16
C PRO A 14 7.77 3.19 -14.27
N GLU A 15 7.31 2.85 -15.48
CA GLU A 15 8.16 2.48 -16.62
C GLU A 15 9.21 3.56 -16.97
N PHE A 16 8.83 4.83 -16.91
CA PHE A 16 9.71 5.94 -17.30
C PHE A 16 10.99 6.05 -16.45
N MET A 17 11.04 5.41 -15.28
CA MET A 17 12.24 5.40 -14.44
C MET A 17 13.38 4.57 -15.04
N ARG A 18 13.09 3.62 -15.94
CA ARG A 18 14.09 2.83 -16.68
C ARG A 18 15.12 3.70 -17.38
N VAL A 19 14.69 4.81 -17.98
CA VAL A 19 15.54 5.74 -18.72
C VAL A 19 16.69 6.27 -17.86
N ARG A 20 16.50 6.44 -16.55
CA ARG A 20 17.57 6.89 -15.64
C ARG A 20 18.68 5.86 -15.48
N TYR A 21 18.32 4.58 -15.48
CA TYR A 21 19.26 3.47 -15.40
C TYR A 21 20.00 3.29 -16.72
N GLU A 22 19.29 3.25 -17.84
CA GLU A 22 19.89 3.10 -19.18
C GLU A 22 20.89 4.23 -19.48
N ASN A 23 20.52 5.48 -19.18
CA ASN A 23 21.42 6.62 -19.35
C ASN A 23 22.67 6.52 -18.47
N TRP A 24 22.56 5.95 -17.27
CA TRP A 24 23.71 5.76 -16.39
C TRP A 24 24.65 4.67 -16.93
N VAL A 25 24.10 3.50 -17.25
CA VAL A 25 24.89 2.36 -17.75
C VAL A 25 25.52 2.66 -19.11
N GLY A 26 24.78 3.30 -20.02
CA GLY A 26 25.29 3.71 -21.33
C GLY A 26 26.32 4.84 -21.27
N GLY A 27 26.38 5.57 -20.15
CA GLY A 27 27.32 6.67 -19.92
C GLY A 27 28.56 6.29 -19.11
N LEU A 28 28.77 5.00 -18.80
CA LEU A 28 29.94 4.56 -18.04
C LEU A 28 31.21 4.73 -18.89
N THR A 29 32.18 5.48 -18.37
CA THR A 29 33.46 5.77 -19.04
C THR A 29 34.69 5.33 -18.25
N GLY A 30 34.52 4.74 -17.07
CA GLY A 30 35.63 4.32 -16.24
C GLY A 30 35.26 3.26 -15.21
N ASP A 31 36.30 2.69 -14.61
CA ASP A 31 36.18 1.62 -13.63
C ASP A 31 35.68 2.14 -12.28
N TRP A 32 35.00 1.25 -11.55
CA TRP A 32 34.55 1.57 -10.21
C TRP A 32 35.71 1.53 -9.22
N LEU A 33 36.11 2.70 -8.72
CA LEU A 33 37.06 2.81 -7.62
C LEU A 33 36.38 2.38 -6.31
N VAL A 34 36.68 1.15 -5.87
CA VAL A 34 36.04 0.52 -4.70
C VAL A 34 36.78 0.75 -3.38
N SER A 35 38.02 1.25 -3.38
CA SER A 35 38.76 1.54 -2.15
C SER A 35 38.42 2.92 -1.57
N ARG A 36 38.48 3.06 -0.23
CA ARG A 36 38.23 4.31 0.49
C ARG A 36 39.22 4.48 1.64
N GLN A 37 39.85 5.66 1.71
CA GLN A 37 40.70 6.06 2.83
C GLN A 37 39.83 6.54 4.01
N ARG A 38 39.23 5.59 4.72
CA ARG A 38 38.26 5.79 5.81
C ARG A 38 38.41 4.68 6.86
N PHE A 39 38.00 4.97 8.09
CA PHE A 39 38.18 4.05 9.22
C PHE A 39 37.02 3.09 9.48
N PHE A 40 35.83 3.34 8.90
CA PHE A 40 34.63 2.55 9.19
C PHE A 40 34.07 1.90 7.93
N GLY A 41 34.26 0.59 7.80
CA GLY A 41 33.68 -0.28 6.79
C GLY A 41 34.40 -1.62 6.71
N VAL A 42 34.16 -2.38 5.63
CA VAL A 42 34.75 -3.71 5.46
C VAL A 42 36.20 -3.55 4.96
N PRO A 43 37.22 -4.07 5.66
CA PRO A 43 38.60 -4.00 5.20
C PRO A 43 38.79 -4.70 3.86
N ILE A 44 39.69 -4.17 3.03
CA ILE A 44 40.14 -4.89 1.83
C ILE A 44 41.15 -5.94 2.32
N PRO A 45 40.90 -7.25 2.15
CA PRO A 45 41.67 -8.29 2.83
C PRO A 45 42.98 -8.59 2.11
N LEU A 46 43.90 -7.61 2.07
CA LEU A 46 45.18 -7.69 1.37
C LEU A 46 46.31 -7.13 2.22
N TRP A 47 47.50 -7.70 2.03
CA TRP A 47 48.78 -7.11 2.44
C TRP A 47 49.71 -6.98 1.23
N TYR A 48 50.78 -6.23 1.38
CA TYR A 48 51.85 -6.10 0.40
C TYR A 48 53.17 -6.53 1.05
N ALA A 49 54.01 -7.25 0.33
CA ALA A 49 55.37 -7.50 0.79
C ALA A 49 56.16 -6.17 0.83
N LEU A 50 57.11 -6.08 1.76
CA LEU A 50 58.06 -4.98 1.80
C LEU A 50 59.40 -5.41 1.21
N ASP A 51 59.98 -4.55 0.38
CA ASP A 51 61.31 -4.77 -0.20
C ASP A 51 62.42 -4.61 0.86
N GLU A 52 63.68 -4.72 0.42
CA GLU A 52 64.85 -4.56 1.31
C GLU A 52 65.03 -3.16 1.90
N ASN A 53 64.29 -2.16 1.40
CA ASN A 53 64.28 -0.79 1.88
C ASN A 53 63.05 -0.49 2.77
N GLY A 54 62.10 -1.41 2.86
CA GLY A 54 60.84 -1.22 3.59
C GLY A 54 59.75 -0.53 2.78
N GLU A 55 59.88 -0.48 1.45
CA GLU A 55 58.87 0.07 0.55
C GLU A 55 57.90 -1.02 0.08
N ARG A 56 56.62 -0.66 -0.16
CA ARG A 56 55.61 -1.60 -0.65
C ARG A 56 55.97 -2.09 -2.05
N ASP A 57 56.04 -3.40 -2.21
CA ASP A 57 56.11 -4.06 -3.50
C ASP A 57 54.69 -4.36 -4.00
N TYR A 58 54.17 -3.49 -4.88
CA TYR A 58 52.83 -3.63 -5.45
C TYR A 58 52.67 -4.83 -6.39
N ASP A 59 53.78 -5.42 -6.87
CA ASP A 59 53.75 -6.64 -7.67
C ASP A 59 53.67 -7.90 -6.78
N ARG A 60 53.91 -7.76 -5.47
CA ARG A 60 53.87 -8.84 -4.47
C ARG A 60 52.74 -8.64 -3.45
N VAL A 61 51.51 -8.75 -3.93
CA VAL A 61 50.30 -8.76 -3.09
C VAL A 61 50.17 -10.09 -2.37
N LEU A 62 49.96 -10.04 -1.05
CA LEU A 62 49.72 -11.18 -0.18
C LEU A 62 48.21 -11.27 0.10
N THR A 63 47.62 -12.41 -0.25
CA THR A 63 46.19 -12.67 -0.09
C THR A 63 45.96 -13.72 1.00
N PRO A 64 44.91 -13.58 1.83
CA PRO A 64 44.52 -14.62 2.76
C PRO A 64 43.94 -15.82 2.00
N ASP A 65 44.02 -16.98 2.63
CA ASP A 65 43.34 -18.16 2.13
C ASP A 65 41.82 -17.99 2.32
N HIS A 66 40.99 -18.49 1.40
CA HIS A 66 39.54 -18.26 1.45
C HIS A 66 38.92 -18.74 2.78
N ALA A 67 39.40 -19.86 3.32
CA ALA A 67 38.94 -20.43 4.58
C ALA A 67 39.32 -19.60 5.83
N SER A 68 40.23 -18.63 5.70
CA SER A 68 40.63 -17.74 6.79
C SER A 68 39.80 -16.46 6.86
N LEU A 69 38.99 -16.18 5.83
CA LEU A 69 38.10 -15.02 5.81
C LEU A 69 36.95 -15.17 6.83
N PRO A 70 36.48 -14.05 7.42
CA PRO A 70 36.96 -12.68 7.24
C PRO A 70 38.20 -12.37 8.09
N ILE A 71 39.07 -11.48 7.58
CA ILE A 71 40.25 -10.94 8.28
C ILE A 71 40.25 -9.41 8.24
N ASP A 72 40.98 -8.79 9.16
CA ASP A 72 41.38 -7.38 9.11
C ASP A 72 42.89 -7.30 8.96
N PRO A 73 43.42 -6.91 7.79
CA PRO A 73 44.85 -6.94 7.53
C PRO A 73 45.65 -5.99 8.44
N THR A 74 45.01 -4.99 9.03
CA THR A 74 45.67 -4.06 9.96
C THR A 74 46.01 -4.72 11.30
N SER A 75 45.31 -5.80 11.66
CA SER A 75 45.53 -6.56 12.89
C SER A 75 46.07 -7.98 12.64
N ASP A 76 45.57 -8.66 11.62
CA ASP A 76 45.94 -10.02 11.25
C ASP A 76 47.24 -10.08 10.44
N VAL A 77 47.87 -11.26 10.41
CA VAL A 77 49.18 -11.51 9.79
C VAL A 77 49.04 -12.43 8.57
N PRO A 78 49.66 -12.12 7.42
CA PRO A 78 49.61 -12.99 6.25
C PRO A 78 50.35 -14.31 6.49
N ALA A 79 49.92 -15.37 5.82
CA ALA A 79 50.55 -16.67 5.93
C ALA A 79 52.05 -16.62 5.57
N GLY A 80 52.88 -17.26 6.39
CA GLY A 80 54.34 -17.27 6.21
C GLY A 80 55.08 -16.09 6.82
N TYR A 81 54.38 -15.18 7.49
CA TYR A 81 54.96 -14.04 8.21
C TYR A 81 54.67 -14.11 9.71
N THR A 82 55.44 -13.37 10.51
CA THR A 82 55.18 -13.14 11.94
C THR A 82 54.81 -11.68 12.19
N ALA A 83 54.16 -11.38 13.32
CA ALA A 83 53.71 -10.02 13.65
C ALA A 83 54.87 -9.01 13.71
N GLU A 84 56.06 -9.45 14.10
CA GLU A 84 57.28 -8.65 14.18
C GLU A 84 57.78 -8.18 12.81
N GLN A 85 57.32 -8.81 11.72
CA GLN A 85 57.66 -8.46 10.35
C GLN A 85 56.74 -7.39 9.76
N ARG A 86 55.80 -6.83 10.53
CA ARG A 86 54.94 -5.74 10.06
C ARG A 86 55.73 -4.43 9.98
N GLY A 87 55.70 -3.77 8.82
CA GLY A 87 56.29 -2.45 8.63
C GLY A 87 57.83 -2.42 8.64
N VAL A 88 58.49 -3.58 8.49
CA VAL A 88 59.96 -3.68 8.45
C VAL A 88 60.44 -4.17 7.08
N PRO A 89 61.66 -3.79 6.63
CA PRO A 89 62.22 -4.29 5.38
C PRO A 89 62.24 -5.81 5.27
N GLY A 90 61.85 -6.34 4.11
CA GLY A 90 61.66 -7.77 3.86
C GLY A 90 60.41 -8.39 4.52
N GLY A 91 59.62 -7.57 5.24
CA GLY A 91 58.40 -7.96 5.92
C GLY A 91 57.14 -7.73 5.10
N PHE A 92 56.09 -7.21 5.72
CA PHE A 92 54.81 -6.91 5.07
C PHE A 92 54.16 -5.62 5.59
N ASP A 93 53.27 -5.04 4.80
CA ASP A 93 52.43 -3.90 5.17
C ASP A 93 50.97 -4.15 4.77
N ALA A 94 50.03 -3.65 5.58
CA ALA A 94 48.61 -3.91 5.42
C ALA A 94 47.95 -2.93 4.44
N GLU A 95 46.95 -3.41 3.69
CA GLU A 95 45.99 -2.48 3.11
C GLU A 95 45.18 -1.83 4.24
N ALA A 96 45.21 -0.50 4.30
CA ALA A 96 44.50 0.28 5.32
C ALA A 96 43.18 0.84 4.77
N ASP A 97 42.99 0.78 3.45
CA ASP A 97 41.74 1.14 2.82
C ASP A 97 40.63 0.13 3.12
N ILE A 98 39.42 0.65 3.17
CA ILE A 98 38.19 -0.14 3.27
C ILE A 98 37.43 -0.14 1.94
N LEU A 99 36.52 -1.09 1.78
CA LEU A 99 35.59 -1.13 0.67
C LEU A 99 34.56 0.00 0.75
N ASP A 100 34.23 0.55 -0.42
CA ASP A 100 33.12 1.46 -0.66
C ASP A 100 31.80 0.87 -0.12
N THR A 101 30.99 1.69 0.53
CA THR A 101 29.70 1.26 1.08
C THR A 101 28.76 0.73 -0.02
N TRP A 102 28.88 1.22 -1.25
CA TRP A 102 28.13 0.67 -2.38
C TRP A 102 28.63 -0.70 -2.83
N ALA A 103 29.91 -1.03 -2.62
CA ALA A 103 30.49 -2.34 -2.93
C ALA A 103 29.98 -3.40 -1.94
N THR A 104 29.86 -3.04 -0.66
CA THR A 104 29.32 -3.95 0.34
C THR A 104 27.80 -4.11 0.19
N SER A 105 27.05 -3.02 0.07
CA SER A 105 25.59 -3.07 -0.11
C SER A 105 25.15 -3.63 -1.46
N SER A 106 26.02 -3.67 -2.47
CA SER A 106 25.69 -4.32 -3.75
C SER A 106 25.50 -5.84 -3.68
N LEU A 107 25.91 -6.47 -2.58
CA LEU A 107 25.68 -7.90 -2.35
C LEU A 107 24.43 -8.18 -1.51
N THR A 108 23.56 -7.18 -1.27
CA THR A 108 22.38 -7.38 -0.40
C THR A 108 21.52 -8.60 -0.80
N PRO A 109 21.16 -8.83 -2.08
CA PRO A 109 20.38 -10.01 -2.45
C PRO A 109 21.12 -11.31 -2.11
N GLN A 110 22.39 -11.42 -2.49
CA GLN A 110 23.24 -12.59 -2.23
C GLN A 110 23.36 -12.87 -0.73
N LEU A 111 23.65 -11.84 0.07
CA LEU A 111 23.79 -11.97 1.52
C LEU A 111 22.47 -12.38 2.19
N ALA A 112 21.36 -11.74 1.79
CA ALA A 112 20.03 -12.02 2.34
C ALA A 112 19.51 -13.41 1.94
N GLY A 113 19.78 -13.85 0.71
CA GLY A 113 19.39 -15.16 0.20
C GLY A 113 20.36 -16.28 0.53
N GLY A 114 21.39 -16.02 1.35
CA GLY A 114 22.31 -17.08 1.78
C GLY A 114 23.26 -17.59 0.70
N TRP A 115 23.56 -16.80 -0.34
CA TRP A 115 24.47 -17.19 -1.42
C TRP A 115 25.80 -17.75 -0.87
N GLU A 116 26.24 -18.87 -1.47
CA GLU A 116 27.39 -19.71 -1.04
C GLU A 116 27.30 -20.35 0.36
N ARG A 117 26.23 -20.10 1.13
CA ARG A 117 26.04 -20.62 2.49
C ARG A 117 24.81 -21.52 2.63
N ASP A 118 23.78 -21.26 1.84
CA ASP A 118 22.48 -21.92 1.87
C ASP A 118 21.88 -21.94 0.44
N ALA A 119 22.14 -23.03 -0.28
CA ALA A 119 21.66 -23.18 -1.66
C ALA A 119 20.15 -23.30 -1.76
N GLU A 120 19.49 -23.92 -0.77
CA GLU A 120 18.04 -24.07 -0.74
C GLU A 120 17.36 -22.71 -0.59
N LEU A 121 17.84 -21.87 0.33
CA LEU A 121 17.34 -20.51 0.47
C LEU A 121 17.60 -19.68 -0.79
N TRP A 122 18.81 -19.78 -1.36
CA TRP A 122 19.17 -19.01 -2.56
C TRP A 122 18.27 -19.33 -3.74
N ASP A 123 18.06 -20.62 -4.01
CA ASP A 123 17.22 -21.09 -5.11
C ASP A 123 15.74 -20.75 -4.90
N LEU A 124 15.29 -20.59 -3.64
CA LEU A 124 13.94 -20.15 -3.31
C LEU A 124 13.71 -18.66 -3.58
N VAL A 125 14.70 -17.80 -3.29
CA VAL A 125 14.50 -16.34 -3.29
C VAL A 125 15.10 -15.62 -4.50
N ALA A 126 15.96 -16.27 -5.29
CA ALA A 126 16.63 -15.65 -6.43
C ALA A 126 15.96 -16.02 -7.78
N PRO A 127 15.66 -15.04 -8.65
CA PRO A 127 15.72 -13.60 -8.42
C PRO A 127 14.59 -13.15 -7.48
N MET A 128 14.85 -12.10 -6.69
CA MET A 128 13.86 -11.52 -5.77
C MET A 128 12.67 -10.93 -6.55
N ASP A 129 11.48 -10.88 -5.96
CA ASP A 129 10.31 -10.37 -6.69
C ASP A 129 10.36 -8.86 -6.91
N LEU A 130 10.74 -8.09 -5.89
CA LEU A 130 10.62 -6.63 -5.88
C LEU A 130 11.82 -5.93 -5.23
N ARG A 131 12.30 -4.86 -5.88
CA ARG A 131 13.22 -3.88 -5.31
C ARG A 131 12.53 -2.53 -5.11
N PRO A 132 12.01 -2.23 -3.91
CA PRO A 132 11.47 -0.91 -3.59
C PRO A 132 12.60 0.05 -3.19
N GLN A 133 12.65 1.24 -3.79
CA GLN A 133 13.61 2.28 -3.41
C GLN A 133 13.27 3.67 -3.98
N GLY A 134 13.98 4.70 -3.52
CA GLY A 134 13.91 6.04 -4.11
C GLY A 134 14.64 6.15 -5.45
N GLN A 135 14.25 7.15 -6.24
CA GLN A 135 14.86 7.46 -7.55
C GLN A 135 16.33 7.91 -7.49
N ASP A 136 16.82 8.36 -6.33
CA ASP A 136 18.18 8.89 -6.14
C ASP A 136 19.25 7.81 -6.16
N ILE A 137 18.91 6.62 -5.68
CA ILE A 137 19.83 5.48 -5.57
C ILE A 137 19.69 4.48 -6.73
N ILE A 138 19.14 4.91 -7.87
CA ILE A 138 19.16 4.13 -9.12
C ILE A 138 20.59 3.94 -9.63
N ARG A 139 21.38 5.03 -9.61
CA ARG A 139 22.77 5.06 -10.13
C ARG A 139 23.80 4.49 -9.15
N THR A 140 23.41 4.32 -7.90
CA THR A 140 24.24 3.73 -6.87
C THR A 140 23.73 2.34 -6.54
N TRP A 141 22.88 2.16 -5.52
CA TRP A 141 22.54 0.84 -4.99
C TRP A 141 21.92 -0.10 -6.02
N LEU A 142 20.97 0.37 -6.83
CA LEU A 142 20.32 -0.45 -7.86
C LEU A 142 21.35 -0.89 -8.90
N PHE A 143 22.08 0.07 -9.45
CA PHE A 143 23.15 -0.18 -10.43
C PHE A 143 24.24 -1.12 -9.88
N SER A 144 24.80 -0.83 -8.71
CA SER A 144 25.89 -1.62 -8.15
C SER A 144 25.44 -3.03 -7.82
N THR A 145 24.21 -3.21 -7.32
CA THR A 145 23.64 -4.54 -7.07
C THR A 145 23.41 -5.31 -8.37
N MET A 146 22.90 -4.66 -9.42
CA MET A 146 22.77 -5.27 -10.74
C MET A 146 24.13 -5.70 -11.29
N LEU A 147 25.14 -4.83 -11.17
CA LEU A 147 26.52 -5.13 -11.59
C LEU A 147 27.08 -6.36 -10.87
N ARG A 148 27.02 -6.39 -9.54
CA ARG A 148 27.51 -7.54 -8.77
C ARG A 148 26.74 -8.81 -9.08
N SER A 149 25.41 -8.75 -9.15
CA SER A 149 24.59 -9.92 -9.51
C SER A 149 24.94 -10.47 -10.89
N THR A 150 25.18 -9.59 -11.86
CA THR A 150 25.58 -9.98 -13.21
C THR A 150 26.97 -10.65 -13.21
N LEU A 151 27.93 -10.09 -12.48
CA LEU A 151 29.29 -10.62 -12.43
C LEU A 151 29.41 -11.94 -11.68
N GLU A 152 28.68 -12.07 -10.57
CA GLU A 152 28.85 -13.20 -9.63
C GLU A 152 27.87 -14.35 -9.90
N ASP A 153 26.66 -14.06 -10.38
CA ASP A 153 25.57 -15.04 -10.56
C ASP A 153 24.95 -15.00 -11.98
N GLY A 154 25.44 -14.13 -12.87
CA GLY A 154 25.06 -14.11 -14.28
C GLY A 154 23.60 -13.73 -14.57
N ARG A 155 22.85 -13.23 -13.58
CA ARG A 155 21.43 -12.86 -13.73
C ARG A 155 21.08 -11.56 -13.03
N ALA A 156 19.92 -11.00 -13.39
CA ALA A 156 19.32 -9.88 -12.68
C ALA A 156 18.91 -10.28 -11.25
N PRO A 157 19.13 -9.42 -10.24
CA PRO A 157 18.88 -9.74 -8.83
C PRO A 157 17.40 -9.72 -8.44
N TRP A 158 16.53 -9.09 -9.24
CA TRP A 158 15.10 -9.02 -9.01
C TRP A 158 14.31 -8.95 -10.31
N ARG A 159 12.99 -9.16 -10.25
CA ARG A 159 12.06 -9.06 -11.40
C ARG A 159 11.46 -7.67 -11.56
N ASN A 160 11.11 -7.01 -10.45
CA ASN A 160 10.44 -5.71 -10.45
C ASN A 160 11.27 -4.64 -9.71
N ALA A 161 11.25 -3.40 -10.21
CA ALA A 161 11.82 -2.23 -9.56
C ALA A 161 10.73 -1.18 -9.28
N ALA A 162 10.30 -1.06 -8.03
CA ALA A 162 9.35 -0.02 -7.60
C ALA A 162 10.10 1.22 -7.13
N ILE A 163 9.97 2.31 -7.88
CA ILE A 163 10.74 3.53 -7.68
C ILE A 163 9.84 4.62 -7.12
N SER A 164 10.06 5.03 -5.88
CA SER A 164 9.38 6.17 -5.26
C SER A 164 10.04 7.51 -5.60
N GLY A 165 9.25 8.59 -5.54
CA GLY A 165 9.79 9.95 -5.50
C GLY A 165 10.31 10.32 -4.10
N PHE A 166 10.67 11.59 -3.93
CA PHE A 166 11.06 12.13 -2.63
C PHE A 166 9.86 12.58 -1.81
N ILE A 167 10.06 12.62 -0.50
CA ILE A 167 9.22 13.43 0.39
C ILE A 167 9.72 14.87 0.32
N VAL A 168 8.83 15.79 -0.06
CA VAL A 168 9.13 17.22 -0.23
C VAL A 168 8.20 18.07 0.62
N ASP A 169 8.58 19.31 0.88
CA ASP A 169 7.68 20.26 1.55
C ASP A 169 6.53 20.70 0.62
N PRO A 170 5.53 21.46 1.10
CA PRO A 170 4.39 21.89 0.28
C PRO A 170 4.77 22.74 -0.95
N ASP A 171 5.93 23.41 -0.91
CA ASP A 171 6.50 24.17 -2.04
C ASP A 171 7.35 23.28 -2.99
N ARG A 172 7.35 21.95 -2.77
CA ARG A 172 8.17 20.96 -3.49
C ARG A 172 9.68 21.15 -3.33
N LYS A 173 10.13 21.73 -2.22
CA LYS A 173 11.55 21.84 -1.89
C LYS A 173 11.97 20.67 -1.02
N LYS A 174 13.26 20.32 -1.11
CA LYS A 174 13.88 19.32 -0.23
C LYS A 174 13.72 19.75 1.24
N MET A 175 13.22 18.82 2.04
CA MET A 175 13.13 18.92 3.50
C MET A 175 14.54 18.98 4.10
N SER A 176 14.83 19.95 4.98
CA SER A 176 16.14 20.04 5.66
C SER A 176 16.03 20.64 7.06
N LYS A 177 16.83 20.12 8.00
CA LYS A 177 16.85 20.61 9.40
C LYS A 177 17.10 22.13 9.46
N SER A 178 17.95 22.67 8.59
CA SER A 178 18.26 24.10 8.48
C SER A 178 17.08 24.98 8.08
N LYS A 179 16.06 24.42 7.43
CA LYS A 179 14.84 25.15 7.01
C LYS A 179 13.71 25.04 8.03
N GLY A 180 13.91 24.30 9.13
CA GLY A 180 12.90 24.12 10.17
C GLY A 180 11.65 23.35 9.72
N ASN A 181 11.66 22.75 8.52
CA ASN A 181 10.53 22.02 7.93
C ASN A 181 10.63 20.50 8.13
N VAL A 182 11.56 20.02 8.97
CA VAL A 182 11.72 18.59 9.26
C VAL A 182 11.05 18.25 10.57
N VAL A 183 10.18 17.25 10.54
CA VAL A 183 9.64 16.58 11.74
C VAL A 183 10.14 15.14 11.73
N THR A 184 10.38 14.59 12.92
CA THR A 184 10.83 13.20 13.01
C THR A 184 9.66 12.26 12.72
N PRO A 185 9.88 11.12 12.04
CA PRO A 185 8.82 10.13 11.84
C PRO A 185 8.16 9.66 13.15
N ALA A 186 8.92 9.63 14.25
CA ALA A 186 8.43 9.24 15.58
C ALA A 186 7.30 10.16 16.08
N ASP A 187 7.46 11.48 15.98
CA ASP A 187 6.45 12.44 16.46
C ASP A 187 5.10 12.26 15.77
N ILE A 188 5.12 11.97 14.46
CA ILE A 188 3.90 11.76 13.66
C ILE A 188 3.23 10.43 14.05
N LEU A 189 4.03 9.37 14.24
CA LEU A 189 3.53 8.07 14.69
C LEU A 189 2.87 8.19 16.07
N ASP A 190 3.49 8.88 17.02
CA ASP A 190 2.96 9.06 18.38
C ASP A 190 1.68 9.91 18.38
N THR A 191 1.63 10.96 17.55
CA THR A 191 0.49 11.90 17.54
C THR A 191 -0.72 11.36 16.76
N HIS A 192 -0.49 10.59 15.70
CA HIS A 192 -1.55 10.19 14.77
C HIS A 192 -1.80 8.68 14.68
N GLY A 193 -0.86 7.86 15.15
CA GLY A 193 -0.91 6.40 15.08
C GLY A 193 -0.34 5.82 13.79
N SER A 194 0.06 4.55 13.85
CA SER A 194 0.72 3.84 12.74
C SER A 194 -0.14 3.77 11.47
N ASP A 195 -1.44 3.46 11.59
CA ASP A 195 -2.36 3.38 10.45
C ASP A 195 -2.46 4.71 9.68
N ALA A 196 -2.43 5.82 10.39
CA ALA A 196 -2.50 7.15 9.79
C ALA A 196 -1.26 7.47 8.94
N VAL A 197 -0.08 7.06 9.42
CA VAL A 197 1.19 7.23 8.69
C VAL A 197 1.30 6.26 7.53
N ARG A 198 0.90 5.00 7.71
CA ARG A 198 0.85 3.99 6.64
C ARG A 198 -0.10 4.43 5.52
N TYR A 199 -1.28 4.94 5.87
CA TYR A 199 -2.22 5.50 4.91
C TYR A 199 -1.60 6.63 4.07
N TRP A 200 -0.91 7.58 4.70
CA TRP A 200 -0.24 8.67 3.97
C TRP A 200 0.86 8.15 3.04
N SER A 201 1.65 7.19 3.50
CA SER A 201 2.69 6.55 2.67
C SER A 201 2.08 5.81 1.47
N ALA A 202 1.02 5.03 1.71
CA ALA A 202 0.34 4.24 0.68
C ALA A 202 -0.45 5.09 -0.31
N SER A 203 -0.94 6.28 0.07
CA SER A 203 -1.63 7.19 -0.85
C SER A 203 -0.70 7.91 -1.84
N SER A 204 0.62 7.75 -1.68
CA SER A 204 1.62 8.31 -2.59
C SER A 204 1.86 7.38 -3.79
N ARG A 205 1.94 7.95 -4.99
CA ARG A 205 2.17 7.22 -6.25
C ARG A 205 3.66 7.04 -6.53
N LEU A 206 4.03 5.89 -7.08
CA LEU A 206 5.41 5.63 -7.52
C LEU A 206 5.85 6.63 -8.59
N GLY A 207 7.11 7.01 -8.53
CA GLY A 207 7.77 7.99 -9.40
C GLY A 207 7.38 9.45 -9.20
N ALA A 208 6.39 9.75 -8.36
CA ALA A 208 5.99 11.11 -8.01
C ALA A 208 6.52 11.50 -6.62
N ASP A 209 6.94 12.76 -6.48
CA ASP A 209 7.29 13.31 -5.17
C ASP A 209 6.02 13.51 -4.32
N ALA A 210 6.10 13.13 -3.05
CA ALA A 210 5.01 13.26 -2.09
C ALA A 210 5.21 14.52 -1.24
N ALA A 211 4.30 15.48 -1.37
CA ALA A 211 4.31 16.67 -0.52
C ALA A 211 3.83 16.33 0.89
N PHE A 212 4.56 16.81 1.89
CA PHE A 212 4.25 16.63 3.30
C PHE A 212 4.34 17.95 4.05
N ASP A 213 3.24 18.35 4.69
CA ASP A 213 3.18 19.46 5.64
C ASP A 213 3.15 18.90 7.07
N PRO A 214 4.25 18.98 7.83
CA PRO A 214 4.26 18.51 9.20
C PRO A 214 3.39 19.33 10.16
N GLN A 215 3.12 20.60 9.84
CA GLN A 215 2.30 21.48 10.68
C GLN A 215 0.82 21.19 10.48
N ASN A 216 0.43 20.84 9.25
CA ASN A 216 -0.93 20.44 8.94
C ASN A 216 -0.98 19.16 8.08
N PRO A 217 -0.71 17.98 8.68
CA PRO A 217 -0.59 16.72 7.95
C PRO A 217 -1.97 16.17 7.56
N THR A 218 -2.58 16.78 6.55
CA THR A 218 -3.98 16.56 6.16
C THR A 218 -4.25 15.10 5.77
N GLN A 219 -3.36 14.49 4.98
CA GLN A 219 -3.48 13.08 4.57
C GLN A 219 -3.36 12.11 5.74
N VAL A 220 -2.45 12.38 6.69
CA VAL A 220 -2.34 11.58 7.92
C VAL A 220 -3.64 11.68 8.74
N LYS A 221 -4.22 12.88 8.87
CA LYS A 221 -5.50 13.08 9.54
C LYS A 221 -6.66 12.35 8.83
N ILE A 222 -6.63 12.25 7.49
CA ILE A 222 -7.60 11.45 6.71
C ILE A 222 -7.46 9.97 7.08
N GLY A 223 -6.25 9.41 7.00
CA GLY A 223 -6.00 8.00 7.37
C GLY A 223 -6.43 7.65 8.79
N ARG A 224 -6.19 8.55 9.75
CA ARG A 224 -6.69 8.39 11.13
C ARG A 224 -8.21 8.31 11.20
N ARG A 225 -8.93 9.16 10.43
CA ARG A 225 -10.40 9.12 10.39
C ARG A 225 -10.92 7.85 9.75
N LEU A 226 -10.26 7.35 8.69
CA LEU A 226 -10.58 6.08 8.07
C LEU A 226 -10.45 4.93 9.09
N ALA A 227 -9.32 4.83 9.80
CA ALA A 227 -9.11 3.83 10.85
C ALA A 227 -10.22 3.84 11.93
N ILE A 228 -10.59 5.03 12.42
CA ILE A 228 -11.68 5.19 13.40
C ILE A 228 -13.04 4.77 12.79
N LYS A 229 -13.30 5.16 11.54
CA LYS A 229 -14.56 4.82 10.85
C LYS A 229 -14.68 3.32 10.62
N ILE A 230 -13.59 2.61 10.30
CA ILE A 230 -13.55 1.14 10.20
C ILE A 230 -14.02 0.50 11.51
N LEU A 231 -13.42 0.89 12.65
CA LEU A 231 -13.81 0.37 13.96
C LEU A 231 -15.28 0.65 14.30
N ASN A 232 -15.78 1.84 13.97
CA ASN A 232 -17.17 2.20 14.22
C ASN A 232 -18.15 1.43 13.32
N ALA A 233 -17.84 1.30 12.04
CA ALA A 233 -18.64 0.55 11.08
C ALA A 233 -18.68 -0.95 11.46
N ALA A 234 -17.52 -1.52 11.82
CA ALA A 234 -17.43 -2.88 12.31
C ALA A 234 -18.31 -3.09 13.55
N LYS A 235 -18.19 -2.27 14.61
CA LYS A 235 -19.05 -2.36 15.81
C LYS A 235 -20.54 -2.31 15.47
N PHE A 236 -20.91 -1.44 14.54
CA PHE A 236 -22.31 -1.30 14.10
C PHE A 236 -22.80 -2.57 13.38
N VAL A 237 -22.07 -3.03 12.36
CA VAL A 237 -22.38 -4.28 11.63
C VAL A 237 -22.46 -5.47 12.59
N LEU A 238 -21.53 -5.53 13.54
CA LEU A 238 -21.43 -6.59 14.54
C LEU A 238 -22.60 -6.65 15.52
N SER A 239 -23.36 -5.56 15.66
CA SER A 239 -24.54 -5.52 16.54
C SER A 239 -25.73 -6.31 15.98
N PHE A 240 -25.71 -6.68 14.70
CA PHE A 240 -26.75 -7.45 14.06
C PHE A 240 -26.40 -8.96 14.07
N PRO A 241 -27.24 -9.80 14.71
CA PRO A 241 -27.05 -11.24 14.63
C PRO A 241 -27.31 -11.72 13.20
N VAL A 242 -26.48 -12.65 12.73
CA VAL A 242 -26.65 -13.33 11.43
C VAL A 242 -27.17 -14.74 11.72
N PRO A 243 -28.40 -15.08 11.31
CA PRO A 243 -28.90 -16.45 11.39
C PRO A 243 -28.03 -17.43 10.59
N GLU A 244 -27.94 -18.68 11.02
CA GLU A 244 -27.09 -19.71 10.38
C GLU A 244 -27.51 -19.98 8.92
N ASP A 245 -28.82 -20.04 8.67
CA ASP A 245 -29.42 -20.26 7.33
C ASP A 245 -29.77 -18.94 6.62
N ALA A 246 -29.09 -17.84 6.94
CA ALA A 246 -29.33 -16.57 6.28
C ALA A 246 -28.96 -16.64 4.80
N GLU A 247 -29.80 -16.08 3.95
CA GLU A 247 -29.56 -15.94 2.51
C GLU A 247 -29.75 -14.48 2.08
N ILE A 248 -29.08 -14.10 1.00
CA ILE A 248 -29.26 -12.79 0.38
C ILE A 248 -30.54 -12.83 -0.44
N THR A 249 -31.62 -12.29 0.11
CA THR A 249 -32.96 -12.32 -0.52
C THR A 249 -33.40 -10.98 -1.06
N HIS A 250 -32.75 -9.88 -0.65
CA HIS A 250 -33.12 -8.53 -1.05
C HIS A 250 -32.22 -8.00 -2.17
N ALA A 251 -32.84 -7.36 -3.16
CA ALA A 251 -32.16 -6.90 -4.36
C ALA A 251 -31.11 -5.81 -4.07
N LEU A 252 -31.37 -4.90 -3.12
CA LEU A 252 -30.39 -3.88 -2.70
C LEU A 252 -29.15 -4.53 -2.05
N ASP A 253 -29.34 -5.57 -1.25
CA ASP A 253 -28.26 -6.30 -0.58
C ASP A 253 -27.38 -7.04 -1.60
N ALA A 254 -28.02 -7.75 -2.54
CA ALA A 254 -27.36 -8.42 -3.65
C ALA A 254 -26.59 -7.42 -4.53
N SER A 255 -27.20 -6.27 -4.84
CA SER A 255 -26.58 -5.19 -5.61
C SER A 255 -25.34 -4.61 -4.95
N MET A 256 -25.39 -4.40 -3.62
CA MET A 256 -24.24 -3.93 -2.86
C MET A 256 -23.07 -4.92 -2.92
N LEU A 257 -23.34 -6.22 -2.74
CA LEU A 257 -22.31 -7.25 -2.84
C LEU A 257 -21.74 -7.37 -4.26
N ALA A 258 -22.59 -7.29 -5.30
CA ALA A 258 -22.13 -7.31 -6.69
C ALA A 258 -21.28 -6.07 -7.05
N THR A 259 -21.58 -4.91 -6.45
CA THR A 259 -20.75 -3.71 -6.58
C THR A 259 -19.40 -3.90 -5.89
N LEU A 260 -19.39 -4.50 -4.70
CA LEU A 260 -18.18 -4.83 -3.96
C LEU A 260 -17.30 -5.86 -4.70
N ASP A 261 -17.88 -6.82 -5.41
CA ASP A 261 -17.13 -7.73 -6.29
C ASP A 261 -16.34 -6.97 -7.37
N GLY A 262 -16.89 -5.86 -7.89
CA GLY A 262 -16.18 -4.96 -8.79
C GLY A 262 -14.98 -4.29 -8.13
N VAL A 263 -15.19 -3.78 -6.91
CA VAL A 263 -14.12 -3.17 -6.09
C VAL A 263 -13.00 -4.16 -5.80
N VAL A 264 -13.33 -5.42 -5.47
CA VAL A 264 -12.34 -6.49 -5.28
C VAL A 264 -11.51 -6.68 -6.54
N ARG A 265 -12.14 -6.83 -7.71
CA ARG A 265 -11.40 -6.98 -8.99
C ARG A 265 -10.48 -5.81 -9.27
N ASP A 266 -10.98 -4.59 -9.15
CA ASP A 266 -10.23 -3.39 -9.52
C ASP A 266 -9.10 -3.09 -8.53
N ALA A 267 -9.32 -3.31 -7.22
CA ALA A 267 -8.28 -3.18 -6.20
C ALA A 267 -7.19 -4.25 -6.36
N THR A 268 -7.59 -5.50 -6.69
CA THR A 268 -6.65 -6.59 -6.98
C THR A 268 -5.79 -6.23 -8.19
N ALA A 269 -6.41 -5.80 -9.30
CA ALA A 269 -5.69 -5.38 -10.49
C ALA A 269 -4.73 -4.21 -10.22
N ALA A 270 -5.09 -3.27 -9.35
CA ALA A 270 -4.20 -2.18 -8.95
C ALA A 270 -2.97 -2.70 -8.16
N PHE A 271 -3.16 -3.62 -7.21
CA PHE A 271 -2.04 -4.22 -6.47
C PHE A 271 -1.11 -5.05 -7.36
N GLU A 272 -1.66 -5.86 -8.27
CA GLU A 272 -0.88 -6.64 -9.25
C GLU A 272 -0.02 -5.74 -10.17
N ASN A 273 -0.46 -4.49 -10.38
CA ASN A 273 0.27 -3.47 -11.13
C ASN A 273 1.12 -2.53 -10.26
N TYR A 274 1.35 -2.87 -8.98
CA TYR A 274 2.11 -2.05 -8.02
C TYR A 274 1.57 -0.61 -7.85
N ASP A 275 0.26 -0.41 -8.01
CA ASP A 275 -0.43 0.86 -7.76
C ASP A 275 -1.23 0.80 -6.44
N GLN A 276 -0.50 0.76 -5.33
CA GLN A 276 -1.11 0.70 -3.99
C GLN A 276 -2.00 1.92 -3.69
N ALA A 277 -1.69 3.08 -4.29
CA ALA A 277 -2.46 4.30 -4.09
C ALA A 277 -3.84 4.19 -4.76
N ARG A 278 -3.89 3.61 -5.95
CA ARG A 278 -5.15 3.34 -6.66
C ARG A 278 -5.99 2.28 -5.95
N ALA A 279 -5.37 1.19 -5.47
CA ALA A 279 -6.07 0.16 -4.72
C ALA A 279 -6.75 0.73 -3.46
N LEU A 280 -6.04 1.60 -2.73
CA LEU A 280 -6.57 2.32 -1.58
C LEU A 280 -7.71 3.26 -1.97
N GLU A 281 -7.55 4.07 -3.03
CA GLU A 281 -8.56 5.02 -3.50
C GLU A 281 -9.89 4.32 -3.84
N ILE A 282 -9.84 3.23 -4.61
CA ILE A 282 -11.04 2.47 -5.01
C ILE A 282 -11.74 1.89 -3.78
N THR A 283 -10.96 1.24 -2.92
CA THR A 283 -11.48 0.56 -1.72
C THR A 283 -12.07 1.57 -0.74
N GLU A 284 -11.37 2.67 -0.47
CA GLU A 284 -11.83 3.71 0.44
C GLU A 284 -13.09 4.41 -0.09
N ALA A 285 -13.15 4.73 -1.38
CA ALA A 285 -14.32 5.34 -1.99
C ALA A 285 -15.57 4.48 -1.77
N PHE A 286 -15.47 3.16 -2.02
CA PHE A 286 -16.57 2.25 -1.75
C PHE A 286 -16.85 2.10 -0.26
N PHE A 287 -15.83 2.04 0.61
CA PHE A 287 -16.04 1.95 2.05
C PHE A 287 -16.86 3.13 2.59
N TRP A 288 -16.63 4.36 2.10
CA TRP A 288 -17.45 5.52 2.46
C TRP A 288 -18.87 5.41 1.91
N THR A 289 -19.06 4.98 0.65
CA THR A 289 -20.39 4.70 0.10
C THR A 289 -21.14 3.65 0.92
N PHE A 290 -20.48 2.53 1.26
CA PHE A 290 -21.02 1.50 2.14
C PHE A 290 -21.48 2.10 3.47
N CYS A 291 -20.66 2.94 4.09
CA CYS A 291 -20.96 3.52 5.40
C CYS A 291 -22.05 4.60 5.40
N ASP A 292 -22.05 5.51 4.43
CA ASP A 292 -22.88 6.72 4.47
C ASP A 292 -24.18 6.59 3.65
N ASP A 293 -24.28 5.50 2.87
CA ASP A 293 -25.44 5.15 2.07
C ASP A 293 -26.01 3.78 2.48
N TYR A 294 -25.35 2.67 2.14
CA TYR A 294 -25.92 1.34 2.33
C TYR A 294 -26.23 1.03 3.81
N LEU A 295 -25.29 1.25 4.74
CA LEU A 295 -25.50 1.05 6.17
C LEU A 295 -26.73 1.80 6.69
N GLU A 296 -26.92 3.05 6.29
CA GLU A 296 -28.03 3.87 6.77
C GLU A 296 -29.37 3.45 6.16
N ARG A 297 -29.35 2.86 4.96
CA ARG A 297 -30.56 2.38 4.28
C ARG A 297 -31.12 1.11 4.88
N VAL A 298 -30.26 0.13 5.09
CA VAL A 298 -30.70 -1.17 5.63
C VAL A 298 -30.84 -1.16 7.14
N LYS A 299 -30.53 -0.03 7.81
CA LYS A 299 -30.50 0.11 9.27
C LYS A 299 -31.81 -0.27 9.95
N GLU A 300 -32.94 0.26 9.47
CA GLU A 300 -34.25 -0.01 10.05
C GLU A 300 -34.60 -1.50 9.88
N ARG A 301 -34.42 -2.03 8.66
CA ARG A 301 -34.58 -3.46 8.36
C ARG A 301 -33.68 -4.36 9.21
N ALA A 302 -32.42 -3.99 9.42
CA ALA A 302 -31.46 -4.77 10.20
C ALA A 302 -31.80 -4.81 11.70
N TYR A 303 -32.46 -3.76 12.23
CA TYR A 303 -32.94 -3.73 13.62
C TYR A 303 -34.29 -4.43 13.83
N ASP A 304 -35.15 -4.45 12.81
CA ASP A 304 -36.47 -5.06 12.91
C ASP A 304 -36.40 -6.60 12.82
N ARG A 305 -36.41 -7.28 13.96
CA ARG A 305 -36.40 -8.74 14.03
C ARG A 305 -37.66 -9.42 13.48
N THR A 306 -38.71 -8.65 13.19
CA THR A 306 -39.94 -9.18 12.59
C THR A 306 -39.95 -9.04 11.07
N ASP A 307 -39.01 -8.27 10.52
CA ASP A 307 -38.84 -8.10 9.08
C ASP A 307 -38.18 -9.35 8.47
N VAL A 308 -38.83 -9.90 7.44
CA VAL A 308 -38.35 -11.11 6.72
C VAL A 308 -37.01 -10.88 6.01
N GLY A 309 -36.66 -9.62 5.73
CA GLY A 309 -35.40 -9.20 5.12
C GLY A 309 -34.29 -8.87 6.10
N GLN A 310 -34.54 -8.93 7.41
CA GLN A 310 -33.53 -8.65 8.43
C GLN A 310 -32.29 -9.56 8.28
N ALA A 311 -32.51 -10.86 8.02
CA ALA A 311 -31.43 -11.83 7.87
C ALA A 311 -30.56 -11.54 6.63
N SER A 312 -31.19 -11.14 5.51
CA SER A 312 -30.49 -10.73 4.28
C SER A 312 -29.59 -9.53 4.54
N ALA A 313 -30.11 -8.49 5.19
CA ALA A 313 -29.34 -7.30 5.51
C ALA A 313 -28.17 -7.62 6.45
N ALA A 314 -28.40 -8.36 7.53
CA ALA A 314 -27.36 -8.74 8.48
C ALA A 314 -26.23 -9.56 7.81
N LEU A 315 -26.58 -10.51 6.95
CA LEU A 315 -25.61 -11.30 6.21
C LEU A 315 -24.83 -10.44 5.20
N ALA A 316 -25.51 -9.60 4.43
CA ALA A 316 -24.85 -8.71 3.46
C ALA A 316 -23.84 -7.77 4.13
N LEU A 317 -24.23 -7.18 5.27
CA LEU A 317 -23.37 -6.36 6.10
C LEU A 317 -22.13 -7.13 6.59
N ARG A 318 -22.33 -8.37 7.07
CA ARG A 318 -21.26 -9.26 7.54
C ARG A 318 -20.24 -9.56 6.45
N LEU A 319 -20.72 -9.92 5.27
CA LEU A 319 -19.91 -10.27 4.11
C LEU A 319 -19.13 -9.06 3.58
N ALA A 320 -19.77 -7.90 3.53
CA ALA A 320 -19.13 -6.65 3.13
C ALA A 320 -18.04 -6.26 4.13
N LEU A 321 -18.31 -6.34 5.44
CA LEU A 321 -17.30 -6.06 6.47
C LEU A 321 -16.08 -6.96 6.31
N SER A 322 -16.26 -8.29 6.25
CA SER A 322 -15.14 -9.24 6.09
C SER A 322 -14.30 -8.94 4.84
N THR A 323 -14.94 -8.60 3.72
CA THR A 323 -14.25 -8.28 2.47
C THR A 323 -13.50 -6.95 2.57
N LEU A 324 -14.13 -5.89 3.10
CA LEU A 324 -13.53 -4.56 3.23
C LEU A 324 -12.35 -4.54 4.19
N LEU A 325 -12.42 -5.28 5.29
CA LEU A 325 -11.30 -5.40 6.23
C LEU A 325 -10.06 -5.99 5.55
N ARG A 326 -10.23 -7.04 4.74
CA ARG A 326 -9.13 -7.67 4.00
C ARG A 326 -8.57 -6.77 2.90
N LEU A 327 -9.42 -6.05 2.17
CA LEU A 327 -8.96 -5.06 1.16
C LEU A 327 -8.15 -3.91 1.79
N LEU A 328 -8.53 -3.46 3.00
CA LEU A 328 -7.88 -2.34 3.69
C LEU A 328 -6.65 -2.76 4.52
N ALA A 329 -6.53 -4.03 4.90
CA ALA A 329 -5.47 -4.54 5.79
C ALA A 329 -4.02 -4.24 5.37
N PRO A 330 -3.65 -4.29 4.07
CA PRO A 330 -2.28 -3.93 3.64
C PRO A 330 -1.89 -2.49 4.03
N VAL A 331 -2.86 -1.58 4.11
CA VAL A 331 -2.65 -0.16 4.42
C VAL A 331 -2.97 0.16 5.88
N VAL A 332 -4.18 -0.17 6.34
CA VAL A 332 -4.73 0.15 7.67
C VAL A 332 -4.64 -1.09 8.56
N SER A 333 -3.42 -1.53 8.83
CA SER A 333 -3.14 -2.86 9.39
C SER A 333 -3.65 -3.07 10.83
N PHE A 334 -3.66 -2.03 11.68
CA PHE A 334 -4.01 -2.20 13.09
C PHE A 334 -5.52 -2.15 13.32
N ALA A 335 -6.22 -1.15 12.77
CA ALA A 335 -7.66 -1.04 12.92
C ALA A 335 -8.42 -2.18 12.22
N THR A 336 -7.90 -2.70 11.11
CA THR A 336 -8.49 -3.87 10.44
C THR A 336 -8.29 -5.15 11.24
N GLU A 337 -7.11 -5.36 11.83
CA GLU A 337 -6.83 -6.50 12.71
C GLU A 337 -7.72 -6.46 13.96
N GLU A 338 -7.81 -5.30 14.61
CA GLU A 338 -8.68 -5.11 15.78
C GLU A 338 -10.14 -5.42 15.42
N ALA A 339 -10.65 -4.86 14.32
CA ALA A 339 -12.02 -5.11 13.86
C ALA A 339 -12.28 -6.59 13.49
N TRP A 340 -11.29 -7.26 12.89
CA TRP A 340 -11.35 -8.68 12.53
C TRP A 340 -11.44 -9.57 13.77
N SER A 341 -10.61 -9.29 14.77
CA SER A 341 -10.54 -10.06 16.03
C SER A 341 -11.86 -10.10 16.82
N TRP A 342 -12.79 -9.19 16.52
CA TRP A 342 -14.10 -9.14 17.18
C TRP A 342 -15.08 -10.21 16.69
N PHE A 343 -14.83 -10.86 15.54
CA PHE A 343 -15.78 -11.82 14.96
C PHE A 343 -15.21 -12.98 14.17
N GLU A 344 -13.91 -12.98 13.89
CA GLU A 344 -13.23 -14.08 13.21
C GLU A 344 -12.09 -14.56 14.10
N ASP A 345 -11.85 -15.87 14.05
CA ASP A 345 -10.64 -16.45 14.64
C ASP A 345 -9.42 -16.15 13.75
N GLY A 346 -8.23 -16.10 14.35
CA GLY A 346 -6.99 -15.80 13.64
C GLY A 346 -6.80 -14.31 13.32
N SER A 347 -6.05 -14.03 12.26
CA SER A 347 -5.61 -12.68 11.88
C SER A 347 -6.07 -12.33 10.47
N VAL A 348 -6.45 -11.06 10.25
CA VAL A 348 -6.74 -10.57 8.89
C VAL A 348 -5.51 -10.67 8.00
N HIS A 349 -4.31 -10.60 8.59
CA HIS A 349 -3.02 -10.65 7.89
C HIS A 349 -2.60 -12.06 7.46
N THR A 350 -3.30 -13.09 7.94
CA THR A 350 -3.14 -14.48 7.47
C THR A 350 -4.36 -14.99 6.70
N ALA A 351 -5.40 -14.16 6.57
CA ALA A 351 -6.58 -14.50 5.79
C ALA A 351 -6.27 -14.40 4.29
N ALA A 352 -6.97 -15.22 3.49
CA ALA A 352 -6.85 -15.14 2.04
C ALA A 352 -7.37 -13.79 1.52
N TRP A 353 -6.68 -13.25 0.52
CA TRP A 353 -7.16 -12.09 -0.24
C TRP A 353 -8.59 -12.36 -0.76
N PRO A 354 -9.51 -11.38 -0.70
CA PRO A 354 -10.88 -11.60 -1.12
C PRO A 354 -10.96 -11.86 -2.62
N GLU A 355 -11.81 -12.82 -2.98
CA GLU A 355 -12.21 -13.08 -4.37
C GLU A 355 -13.64 -12.58 -4.60
N PRO A 356 -14.00 -12.19 -5.83
CA PRO A 356 -15.38 -11.86 -6.19
C PRO A 356 -16.31 -13.04 -5.89
N ARG A 357 -17.46 -12.77 -5.27
CA ARG A 357 -18.43 -13.79 -4.87
C ARG A 357 -19.21 -14.38 -6.06
N GLY A 358 -19.40 -13.61 -7.13
CA GLY A 358 -20.08 -14.07 -8.35
C GLY A 358 -21.60 -14.19 -8.24
N GLY A 359 -22.25 -13.42 -7.36
CA GLY A 359 -23.71 -13.40 -7.21
C GLY A 359 -24.45 -12.65 -8.32
N GLU A 360 -25.76 -12.87 -8.45
CA GLU A 360 -26.63 -12.31 -9.52
C GLU A 360 -27.15 -10.88 -9.25
N GLY A 361 -26.56 -10.15 -8.29
CA GLY A 361 -27.01 -8.79 -7.98
C GLY A 361 -26.75 -7.81 -9.12
N ASP A 362 -27.73 -6.97 -9.46
CA ASP A 362 -27.57 -5.89 -10.44
C ASP A 362 -26.96 -4.65 -9.76
N PRO A 363 -25.71 -4.25 -10.07
CA PRO A 363 -25.08 -3.06 -9.48
C PRO A 363 -25.83 -1.74 -9.72
N ALA A 364 -26.69 -1.68 -10.75
CA ALA A 364 -27.48 -0.49 -11.05
C ALA A 364 -28.47 -0.15 -9.91
N ILE A 365 -28.97 -1.15 -9.18
CA ILE A 365 -29.92 -0.95 -8.08
C ILE A 365 -29.33 -0.07 -6.99
N LEU A 366 -28.15 -0.39 -6.47
CA LEU A 366 -27.46 0.43 -5.49
C LEU A 366 -27.19 1.82 -6.08
N ALA A 367 -26.55 1.90 -7.25
CA ALA A 367 -26.13 3.18 -7.84
C ALA A 367 -27.30 4.14 -8.13
N THR A 368 -28.37 3.66 -8.74
CA THR A 368 -29.55 4.46 -9.11
C THR A 368 -30.30 4.90 -7.85
N SER A 369 -30.46 4.01 -6.88
CA SER A 369 -31.11 4.37 -5.63
C SER A 369 -30.27 5.30 -4.74
N SER A 370 -28.92 5.23 -4.78
CA SER A 370 -28.04 6.24 -4.17
C SER A 370 -28.30 7.63 -4.73
N LYS A 371 -28.44 7.75 -6.07
CA LYS A 371 -28.75 9.04 -6.72
C LYS A 371 -30.10 9.58 -6.27
N ALA A 372 -31.13 8.71 -6.19
CA ALA A 372 -32.44 9.07 -5.66
C ALA A 372 -32.36 9.58 -4.22
N LEU A 373 -31.62 8.88 -3.34
CA LEU A 373 -31.44 9.31 -1.95
C LEU A 373 -30.72 10.66 -1.84
N ILE A 374 -29.71 10.93 -2.67
CA ILE A 374 -29.07 12.26 -2.75
C ILE A 374 -30.11 13.32 -3.11
N GLY A 375 -30.97 13.05 -4.09
CA GLY A 375 -32.07 13.92 -4.47
C GLY A 375 -33.03 14.19 -3.32
N ILE A 376 -33.46 13.14 -2.60
CA ILE A 376 -34.36 13.26 -1.44
C ILE A 376 -33.71 14.11 -0.35
N ARG A 377 -32.43 13.83 -0.01
CA ARG A 377 -31.68 14.58 1.01
C ARG A 377 -31.53 16.05 0.62
N ARG A 378 -31.26 16.34 -0.66
CA ARG A 378 -31.19 17.70 -1.21
C ARG A 378 -32.52 18.42 -1.05
N ALA A 379 -33.62 17.80 -1.47
CA ALA A 379 -34.95 18.40 -1.40
C ALA A 379 -35.37 18.73 0.05
N LYS A 380 -35.05 17.86 1.02
CA LYS A 380 -35.22 18.18 2.46
C LYS A 380 -34.37 19.36 2.92
N THR A 381 -33.10 19.43 2.52
CA THR A 381 -32.21 20.54 2.86
C THR A 381 -32.69 21.86 2.27
N GLU A 382 -33.17 21.86 1.02
CA GLU A 382 -33.75 23.04 0.36
C GLU A 382 -35.03 23.51 1.06
N ALA A 383 -35.84 22.57 1.55
CA ALA A 383 -36.98 22.84 2.43
C ALA A 383 -36.57 23.25 3.87
N LYS A 384 -35.27 23.38 4.17
CA LYS A 384 -34.71 23.68 5.50
C LYS A 384 -35.17 22.71 6.59
N ALA A 385 -35.47 21.48 6.19
CA ALA A 385 -35.91 20.43 7.08
C ALA A 385 -34.74 19.56 7.57
N SER A 386 -34.91 18.96 8.75
CA SER A 386 -34.01 17.92 9.20
C SER A 386 -34.10 16.71 8.27
N GLN A 387 -33.00 15.99 8.06
CA GLN A 387 -33.03 14.73 7.32
C GLN A 387 -33.95 13.69 7.97
N LYS A 388 -34.22 13.84 9.27
CA LYS A 388 -35.15 13.03 10.06
C LYS A 388 -36.63 13.44 9.93
N THR A 389 -36.93 14.56 9.28
CA THR A 389 -38.31 15.02 9.08
C THR A 389 -39.08 14.00 8.23
N PRO A 390 -40.24 13.48 8.70
CA PRO A 390 -41.07 12.60 7.91
C PRO A 390 -41.61 13.30 6.65
N VAL A 391 -41.82 12.51 5.60
CA VAL A 391 -42.28 12.96 4.29
C VAL A 391 -43.60 12.26 4.02
N SER A 392 -44.67 13.02 3.79
CA SER A 392 -45.99 12.48 3.44
C SER A 392 -45.94 11.81 2.08
N SER A 393 -45.40 12.51 1.08
CA SER A 393 -45.30 12.00 -0.28
C SER A 393 -44.02 12.50 -0.97
N ALA A 394 -43.47 11.69 -1.85
CA ALA A 394 -42.40 12.09 -2.76
C ALA A 394 -42.60 11.46 -4.14
N THR A 395 -42.26 12.21 -5.17
CA THR A 395 -42.25 11.73 -6.57
C THR A 395 -40.85 11.85 -7.14
N ILE A 396 -40.36 10.75 -7.68
CA ILE A 396 -39.07 10.69 -8.37
C ILE A 396 -39.35 10.41 -9.85
N ALA A 397 -38.93 11.34 -10.69
CA ALA A 397 -38.90 11.16 -12.13
C ALA A 397 -37.60 10.45 -12.51
N ALA A 398 -37.64 9.45 -13.40
CA ALA A 398 -36.46 8.73 -13.85
C ALA A 398 -36.69 8.01 -15.21
N PRO A 399 -35.62 7.65 -15.95
CA PRO A 399 -35.74 6.77 -17.11
C PRO A 399 -36.41 5.43 -16.77
N ALA A 400 -37.16 4.84 -17.70
CA ALA A 400 -37.85 3.57 -17.48
C ALA A 400 -36.92 2.44 -16.97
N ALA A 401 -35.67 2.41 -17.44
CA ALA A 401 -34.66 1.44 -16.98
C ALA A 401 -34.26 1.66 -15.50
N ASP A 402 -34.24 2.90 -15.04
CA ASP A 402 -33.92 3.26 -13.65
C ASP A 402 -35.10 3.04 -12.71
N ILE A 403 -36.35 3.17 -13.19
CA ILE A 403 -37.55 2.94 -12.38
C ILE A 403 -37.57 1.50 -11.84
N ALA A 404 -37.29 0.50 -12.67
CA ALA A 404 -37.22 -0.89 -12.21
C ALA A 404 -36.20 -1.09 -11.06
N ALA A 405 -35.05 -0.43 -11.16
CA ALA A 405 -34.02 -0.44 -10.13
C ALA A 405 -34.46 0.28 -8.84
N LEU A 406 -35.21 1.38 -8.96
CA LEU A 406 -35.78 2.11 -7.83
C LEU A 406 -36.90 1.33 -7.14
N GLU A 407 -37.77 0.67 -7.91
CA GLU A 407 -38.83 -0.21 -7.40
C GLU A 407 -38.23 -1.38 -6.61
N ALA A 408 -37.15 -1.98 -7.09
CA ALA A 408 -36.45 -3.05 -6.39
C ALA A 408 -35.82 -2.64 -5.04
N ALA A 409 -35.65 -1.33 -4.80
CA ALA A 409 -35.10 -0.77 -3.56
C ALA A 409 -36.07 0.20 -2.84
N VAL A 410 -37.36 0.16 -3.19
CA VAL A 410 -38.35 1.15 -2.76
C VAL A 410 -38.54 1.18 -1.25
N ASP A 411 -38.56 0.01 -0.60
CA ASP A 411 -38.80 -0.10 0.84
C ASP A 411 -37.65 0.51 1.64
N ASP A 412 -36.40 0.26 1.23
CA ASP A 412 -35.21 0.88 1.84
C ASP A 412 -35.18 2.40 1.61
N LEU A 413 -35.59 2.87 0.43
CA LEU A 413 -35.68 4.31 0.14
C LEU A 413 -36.76 4.99 0.98
N ARG A 414 -37.91 4.33 1.18
CA ARG A 414 -38.99 4.84 2.04
C ARG A 414 -38.57 4.88 3.49
N ALA A 415 -37.92 3.83 3.98
CA ALA A 415 -37.42 3.76 5.35
C ALA A 415 -36.40 4.87 5.64
N VAL A 416 -35.28 4.91 4.89
CA VAL A 416 -34.23 5.93 5.10
C VAL A 416 -34.72 7.35 4.87
N GLY A 417 -35.62 7.52 3.90
CA GLY A 417 -36.23 8.80 3.55
C GLY A 417 -37.35 9.21 4.50
N ARG A 418 -37.85 8.29 5.34
CA ARG A 418 -39.07 8.44 6.14
C ARG A 418 -40.27 8.88 5.30
N ILE A 419 -40.46 8.23 4.16
CA ILE A 419 -41.45 8.58 3.13
C ILE A 419 -42.66 7.66 3.25
N ALA A 420 -43.82 8.23 3.55
CA ALA A 420 -45.07 7.48 3.64
C ALA A 420 -45.57 7.05 2.26
N GLU A 421 -45.46 7.86 1.22
CA GLU A 421 -45.80 7.48 -0.17
C GLU A 421 -44.68 7.88 -1.14
N LEU A 422 -44.06 6.89 -1.80
CA LEU A 422 -43.02 7.12 -2.79
C LEU A 422 -43.51 6.65 -4.16
N THR A 423 -43.53 7.56 -5.12
CA THR A 423 -44.01 7.31 -6.49
C THR A 423 -42.90 7.54 -7.51
N PHE A 424 -42.89 6.72 -8.56
CA PHE A 424 -41.97 6.83 -9.67
C PHE A 424 -42.72 7.21 -10.94
N VAL A 425 -42.17 8.16 -11.71
CA VAL A 425 -42.73 8.59 -13.00
C VAL A 425 -41.65 8.59 -14.07
N GLU A 426 -42.01 8.22 -15.29
CA GLU A 426 -41.05 8.17 -16.40
C GLU A 426 -40.62 9.57 -16.84
N ALA A 427 -39.31 9.77 -17.00
CA ALA A 427 -38.70 10.99 -17.52
C ALA A 427 -37.32 10.69 -18.13
N GLU A 428 -36.70 11.68 -18.79
CA GLU A 428 -35.37 11.53 -19.40
C GLU A 428 -34.23 11.47 -18.38
N GLU A 429 -34.41 12.07 -17.20
CA GLU A 429 -33.37 12.16 -16.17
C GLU A 429 -33.92 11.83 -14.78
N LEU A 430 -33.06 11.30 -13.91
CA LEU A 430 -33.40 11.02 -12.52
C LEU A 430 -33.43 12.31 -11.70
N ALA A 431 -34.61 12.68 -11.17
CA ALA A 431 -34.79 13.84 -10.32
C ALA A 431 -35.95 13.66 -9.33
N VAL A 432 -35.81 14.21 -8.11
CA VAL A 432 -36.95 14.37 -7.19
C VAL A 432 -37.74 15.60 -7.65
N THR A 433 -38.96 15.38 -8.15
CA THR A 433 -39.79 16.43 -8.76
C THR A 433 -40.83 17.00 -7.81
N ALA A 434 -41.23 16.22 -6.80
CA ALA A 434 -42.13 16.66 -5.75
C ALA A 434 -41.73 16.02 -4.41
N ILE A 435 -41.79 16.81 -3.33
CA ILE A 435 -41.66 16.32 -1.96
C ILE A 435 -42.59 17.10 -1.05
N GLU A 436 -43.42 16.40 -0.29
CA GLU A 436 -44.33 16.98 0.70
C GLU A 436 -43.92 16.52 2.08
N LEU A 437 -43.47 17.46 2.92
CA LEU A 437 -43.10 17.15 4.29
C LEU A 437 -44.37 16.90 5.13
N ALA A 438 -44.31 15.94 6.04
CA ALA A 438 -45.39 15.73 6.98
C ALA A 438 -45.59 16.98 7.86
N PRO A 439 -46.85 17.36 8.18
CA PRO A 439 -47.10 18.46 9.09
C PRO A 439 -46.37 18.23 10.42
N ALA A 440 -45.79 19.29 10.99
CA ALA A 440 -45.16 19.20 12.29
C ALA A 440 -46.20 18.71 13.28
N VAL A 441 -45.91 17.60 13.97
CA VAL A 441 -46.73 17.17 15.11
C VAL A 441 -46.55 18.27 16.15
N GLU A 442 -47.58 19.10 16.35
CA GLU A 442 -47.62 20.03 17.48
C GLU A 442 -47.48 19.19 18.76
N ALA A 443 -46.42 19.48 19.52
CA ALA A 443 -46.04 18.76 20.73
C ALA A 443 -46.94 19.10 21.92
#